data_AF-A0A6C0JTX0-F1
#
_entry.id   AF-A0A6C0JTX0-F1
#
_cell.length_a   1.000
_cell.length_b   1.000
_cell.length_c   1.000
_cell.angle_alpha   90.00
_cell.angle_beta   90.00
_cell.angle_gamma   90.00
#
_symmetry.space_group_name_H-M   'P 1'
#
loop_
_entity.id
_entity.type
_entity.pdbx_description
1 polymer ?
#
loop_
_entity_poly.entity_id
_entity_poly.type
_entity_poly.pdbx_seq_one_letter_code
_entity_poly.pdbx_strand_id
1 'polypeptide(L)'
;MFGVEYENTKRNKIVVFKIEDVIKYLEKLNFKISPRKTAILLGDNSTISLQRKGGDSGKKSSNQLQIKLILSNLIDKVPILEYKL
;
A
#
# COMPACT_ATOMS: atom_id res chain seq x y z
N MET A 1 1.03 -6.11 -11.12
CA MET A 1 1.66 -5.69 -9.85
C MET A 1 1.84 -6.93 -8.98
N PHE A 2 2.91 -7.02 -8.21
CA PHE A 2 3.23 -8.20 -7.39
C PHE A 2 3.24 -7.85 -5.91
N GLY A 3 2.58 -8.65 -5.09
CA GLY A 3 2.72 -8.68 -3.64
C GLY A 3 3.47 -9.93 -3.22
N VAL A 4 4.29 -9.81 -2.17
CA VAL A 4 5.04 -10.92 -1.63
C VAL A 4 4.81 -10.96 -0.14
N GLU A 5 4.34 -12.11 0.35
CA GLU A 5 4.16 -12.37 1.75
C GLU A 5 5.34 -13.16 2.29
N TYR A 6 5.89 -12.66 3.39
CA TYR A 6 6.99 -13.26 4.11
C TYR A 6 6.49 -13.72 5.47
N GLU A 7 6.83 -14.95 5.82
CA GLU A 7 6.71 -15.44 7.19
C GLU A 7 8.12 -15.55 7.75
N ASN A 8 8.43 -14.74 8.77
CA ASN A 8 9.78 -14.51 9.25
C ASN A 8 10.71 -14.04 8.11
N THR A 9 11.70 -14.86 7.75
CA THR A 9 12.66 -14.58 6.66
C THR A 9 12.36 -15.36 5.39
N LYS A 10 11.37 -16.27 5.42
CA LYS A 10 11.04 -17.14 4.28
C LYS A 10 9.87 -16.53 3.50
N ARG A 11 10.04 -16.49 2.18
CA ARG A 11 8.96 -16.15 1.26
C ARG A 11 7.96 -17.31 1.24
N ASN A 12 6.70 -17.02 1.55
CA ASN A 12 5.64 -18.04 1.65
C ASN A 12 4.67 -17.97 0.47
N LYS A 13 4.34 -16.75 0.02
CA LYS A 13 3.30 -16.54 -0.98
C LYS A 13 3.64 -15.37 -1.89
N ILE A 14 3.34 -15.51 -3.17
CA ILE A 14 3.38 -14.45 -4.18
C ILE A 14 1.95 -14.23 -4.67
N VAL A 15 1.54 -12.96 -4.72
CA VAL A 15 0.22 -12.55 -5.19
C VAL A 15 0.39 -11.65 -6.41
N VAL A 16 -0.29 -11.97 -7.50
CA VAL A 16 -0.26 -11.20 -8.74
C VAL A 16 -1.59 -10.50 -8.92
N PHE A 17 -1.52 -9.19 -9.10
CA PHE A 17 -2.66 -8.32 -9.35
C PHE A 17 -2.60 -7.80 -10.79
N LYS A 18 -3.74 -7.83 -11.48
CA LYS A 18 -3.92 -7.08 -12.73
C LYS A 18 -4.04 -5.59 -12.37
N ILE A 19 -3.15 -4.76 -12.93
CA ILE A 19 -3.07 -3.34 -12.55
C ILE A 19 -4.37 -2.57 -12.84
N GLU A 20 -5.06 -2.94 -13.92
CA GLU A 20 -6.35 -2.34 -14.29
C GLU A 20 -7.41 -2.51 -13.20
N ASP A 21 -7.53 -3.70 -12.61
CA ASP A 21 -8.53 -3.98 -11.57
C ASP A 21 -8.19 -3.25 -10.26
N VAL A 22 -6.90 -3.11 -9.96
CA VAL A 22 -6.41 -2.31 -8.84
C VAL A 22 -6.79 -0.84 -9.01
N ILE A 23 -6.53 -0.25 -10.18
CA ILE A 23 -6.89 1.16 -10.44
C ILE A 23 -8.41 1.36 -10.32
N LYS A 24 -9.21 0.51 -10.98
CA LYS A 24 -10.69 0.57 -10.91
C LYS A 24 -11.22 0.45 -9.47
N TYR A 25 -10.55 -0.32 -8.60
CA TYR A 25 -10.93 -0.40 -7.20
C TYR A 25 -10.55 0.88 -6.44
N LEU A 26 -9.34 1.39 -6.63
CA LEU A 26 -8.85 2.60 -5.95
C LEU A 26 -9.68 3.84 -6.31
N GLU A 27 -10.16 3.95 -7.55
CA GLU A 27 -11.04 5.04 -8.01
C GLU A 27 -12.39 5.09 -7.28
N LYS A 28 -12.82 4.01 -6.63
CA LYS A 28 -14.06 3.96 -5.83
C LYS A 28 -13.86 4.44 -4.39
N LEU A 29 -12.62 4.65 -3.96
CA LEU A 29 -12.28 5.02 -2.60
C LEU A 29 -12.25 6.54 -2.43
N ASN A 30 -12.58 6.99 -1.23
CA ASN A 30 -12.52 8.41 -0.89
C ASN A 30 -11.20 8.76 -0.20
N PHE A 31 -10.73 9.99 -0.45
CA PHE A 31 -9.61 10.56 0.29
C PHE A 31 -10.07 11.04 1.66
N LYS A 32 -9.21 10.87 2.66
CA LYS A 32 -9.40 11.41 4.02
C LYS A 32 -8.08 11.88 4.61
N ILE A 33 -8.14 12.90 5.47
CA ILE A 33 -6.98 13.32 6.25
C ILE A 33 -6.86 12.41 7.48
N SER A 34 -5.66 11.90 7.74
CA SER A 34 -5.39 11.11 8.95
C SER A 34 -5.73 11.89 10.23
N PRO A 35 -6.12 11.24 11.35
CA PRO A 35 -6.48 11.92 12.59
C PRO A 35 -5.40 12.87 13.13
N ARG A 36 -4.12 12.52 12.93
CA ARG A 36 -2.96 13.34 13.34
C ARG A 36 -2.60 14.44 12.33
N LYS A 37 -3.33 14.53 11.21
CA LYS A 37 -3.12 15.50 10.12
C LYS A 37 -1.73 15.40 9.47
N THR A 38 -1.12 14.20 9.48
CA THR A 38 0.24 13.96 8.95
C THR A 38 0.25 13.26 7.59
N ALA A 39 -0.86 12.67 7.19
CA ALA A 39 -1.01 11.93 5.94
C ALA A 39 -2.38 12.17 5.29
N ILE A 40 -2.41 12.12 3.96
CA ILE A 40 -3.62 11.94 3.15
C ILE A 40 -3.75 10.44 2.89
N LEU A 41 -4.91 9.88 3.21
CA LEU A 41 -5.21 8.45 3.10
C LEU A 41 -6.25 8.23 2.00
N LEU A 42 -6.13 7.14 1.26
CA LEU A 42 -7.14 6.68 0.32
C LEU A 42 -7.75 5.38 0.85
N GLY A 43 -9.07 5.41 1.08
CA GLY A 43 -9.82 4.30 1.66
C GLY A 43 -9.65 4.15 3.17
N ASP A 44 -10.51 3.34 3.78
CA ASP A 44 -10.62 3.34 5.24
C ASP A 44 -9.44 2.73 5.97
N ASN A 45 -8.84 1.71 5.36
CA ASN A 45 -7.70 0.98 5.88
C ASN A 45 -6.35 1.58 5.44
N SER A 46 -6.33 2.81 4.94
CA SER A 46 -5.12 3.47 4.43
C SER A 46 -4.44 2.66 3.31
N THR A 47 -5.24 2.13 2.38
CA THR A 47 -4.75 1.32 1.25
C THR A 47 -3.62 2.05 0.52
N ILE A 48 -3.80 3.34 0.25
CA ILE A 48 -2.71 4.23 -0.13
C ILE A 48 -2.59 5.34 0.93
N SER A 49 -1.35 5.72 1.25
CA SER A 49 -1.07 6.93 2.03
C SER A 49 -0.02 7.81 1.35
N LEU A 50 -0.26 9.12 1.40
CA LEU A 50 0.67 10.16 0.98
C LEU A 50 1.12 10.89 2.25
N GLN A 51 2.41 10.82 2.55
CA GLN A 51 2.97 11.34 3.80
C GLN A 51 4.37 11.89 3.58
N ARG A 52 4.81 12.80 4.46
CA ARG A 52 6.24 13.11 4.57
C ARG A 52 6.99 11.82 4.93
N LYS A 53 8.11 11.54 4.26
CA LYS A 53 8.89 10.32 4.47
C LYS A 53 9.26 10.13 5.94
N GLY A 54 9.74 11.19 6.59
CA GLY A 54 10.23 11.12 7.97
C GLY A 54 11.46 10.22 8.08
N GLY A 55 11.88 9.93 9.32
CA GLY A 55 13.04 9.06 9.57
C GLY A 55 14.33 9.57 8.92
N ASP A 56 15.04 8.69 8.23
CA ASP A 56 16.34 8.93 7.57
C ASP A 56 17.38 9.62 8.46
N SER A 57 17.34 9.38 9.78
CA SER A 57 18.18 10.05 10.77
C SER A 57 18.15 11.59 10.67
N GLY A 58 17.01 12.17 10.26
CA GLY A 58 16.86 13.61 10.08
C GLY A 58 17.53 14.21 8.85
N LYS A 59 18.07 13.38 7.94
CA LYS A 59 18.68 13.85 6.68
C LYS A 59 17.65 14.56 5.80
N LYS A 60 18.13 15.35 4.83
CA LYS A 60 17.29 16.10 3.87
C LYS A 60 16.25 15.22 3.16
N SER A 61 16.56 13.95 2.90
CA SER A 61 15.64 12.97 2.29
C SER A 61 14.39 12.70 3.12
N SER A 62 14.44 12.92 4.45
CA SER A 62 13.26 12.79 5.32
C SER A 62 12.13 13.77 4.98
N ASN A 63 12.42 14.84 4.24
CA ASN A 63 11.46 15.85 3.79
C ASN A 63 10.79 15.51 2.45
N GLN A 64 11.15 14.39 1.82
CA GLN A 64 10.52 13.96 0.57
C GLN A 64 9.08 13.48 0.81
N LEU A 65 8.24 13.62 -0.21
CA LEU A 65 6.94 12.96 -0.26
C LEU A 65 7.16 11.45 -0.43
N GLN A 66 6.50 10.65 0.40
CA GLN A 66 6.47 9.21 0.31
C GLN A 66 5.02 8.75 0.06
N ILE A 67 4.88 7.84 -0.91
CA ILE A 67 3.63 7.14 -1.19
C ILE A 67 3.80 5.71 -0.69
N LYS A 68 2.89 5.24 0.16
CA LYS A 68 2.84 3.85 0.64
C LYS A 68 1.59 3.17 0.13
N LEU A 69 1.71 1.89 -0.21
CA LEU A 69 0.63 1.02 -0.65
C LEU A 69 0.63 -0.23 0.23
N ILE A 70 -0.51 -0.55 0.84
CA ILE A 70 -0.71 -1.76 1.64
C ILE A 70 -1.41 -2.80 0.75
N LEU A 71 -0.64 -3.72 0.19
CA LEU A 71 -1.15 -4.72 -0.77
C LEU A 71 -2.11 -5.71 -0.15
N SER A 72 -1.98 -6.03 1.13
CA SER A 72 -2.90 -6.93 1.83
C SER A 72 -4.34 -6.40 1.85
N ASN A 73 -4.53 -5.07 1.83
CA ASN A 73 -5.87 -4.46 1.75
C ASN A 73 -6.56 -4.67 0.39
N LEU A 74 -5.85 -5.17 -0.62
CA LEU A 74 -6.38 -5.41 -1.97
C LEU A 74 -6.77 -6.87 -2.22
N ILE A 75 -6.27 -7.82 -1.42
CA ILE A 75 -6.38 -9.28 -1.67
C ILE A 75 -7.84 -9.71 -1.86
N ASP A 76 -8.75 -9.25 -1.01
CA ASP A 76 -10.19 -9.62 -1.07
C ASP A 76 -11.04 -8.61 -1.86
N LYS A 77 -10.41 -7.66 -2.54
CA LYS A 77 -11.09 -6.50 -3.18
C LYS A 77 -10.95 -6.49 -4.70
N VAL A 78 -9.94 -7.17 -5.22
CA VAL A 78 -9.72 -7.32 -6.65
C VAL A 78 -9.35 -8.78 -6.97
N PRO A 79 -9.61 -9.26 -8.19
CA PRO A 79 -9.15 -10.58 -8.61
C PRO A 79 -7.62 -10.68 -8.51
N ILE A 80 -7.16 -11.80 -7.97
CA ILE A 80 -5.74 -12.10 -7.80
C ILE A 80 -5.40 -13.50 -8.29
N LEU A 81 -4.14 -13.68 -8.69
CA LEU A 81 -3.54 -15.00 -8.84
C LEU A 81 -2.58 -15.22 -7.67
N GLU A 82 -2.77 -16.32 -6.97
CA GLU A 82 -1.93 -16.68 -5.83
C GLU A 82 -0.99 -17.82 -6.18
N TYR A 83 0.25 -17.71 -5.75
CA TYR A 83 1.26 -18.75 -5.84
C TYR A 83 1.86 -19.00 -4.46
N LYS A 84 1.65 -20.20 -3.92
CA LYS A 84 2.22 -20.65 -2.65
C LYS A 84 3.54 -21.38 -2.93
N LEU A 85 4.57 -21.08 -2.14
CA LEU A 85 5.95 -21.60 -2.28
C LEU A 85 6.24 -22.77 -1.33
#